data_AF-A0A1S2W511-F1
#
_entry.id   AF-A0A1S2W511-F1
#
_cell.length_a   1.000
_cell.length_b   1.000
_cell.length_c   1.000
_cell.angle_alpha   90.00
_cell.angle_beta   90.00
_cell.angle_gamma   90.00
#
_symmetry.space_group_name_H-M   'P 1'
#
loop_
_entity.id
_entity.type
_entity.pdbx_description
1 polymer ?
#
loop_
_entity_poly.entity_id
_entity_poly.type
_entity_poly.pdbx_seq_one_letter_code
_entity_poly.pdbx_strand_id
1 'polypeptide(L)'
;MTLFPTQPNIPSPTTAARPVTVPAPGVSAPLGADDAKRARILADAIRARFAQTLVGQDNLRESLIVTLVAGGHILIESVPGLAKTTAAQTLATCVSGSFKRVQCTPDLMPSDLVGTQVFDFASQKFTTQIGPIHANFVLLDEINRSNAKTQAAMLEAMAEGATTIGGQRIALPKPFMVIATENPIEEEGTFNLPEAQMDRFMMKAVMTYPSPDEEARMLAMLTHRGSDMIGPDTITGERISVSDVDFLRKAARRVHVSDAIMRYAVDITATSRGAGSRPIKGLSSLVRLGASPRATIALTRIGQAKALLSGRDYVVPEDLKAFAHEVLRHRIMLTFEALADGVVSDQIVDKIVETVPVP
;
A
#
# COMPACT_ATOMS: atom_id res chain seq x y z
N MET A 1 -25.88 77.04 1.93
CA MET A 1 -25.85 75.66 1.39
C MET A 1 -24.61 74.97 1.93
N THR A 2 -24.80 74.11 2.92
CA THR A 2 -23.82 73.19 3.55
C THR A 2 -24.59 72.52 4.71
N LEU A 3 -25.42 71.50 4.44
CA LEU A 3 -25.08 70.07 4.47
C LEU A 3 -24.41 69.60 5.78
N PHE A 4 -25.18 69.50 6.86
CA PHE A 4 -24.97 68.52 7.94
C PHE A 4 -26.33 68.13 8.56
N PRO A 5 -26.82 66.89 8.35
CA PRO A 5 -27.89 66.32 9.16
C PRO A 5 -27.35 65.68 10.44
N THR A 6 -28.24 65.66 11.43
CA THR A 6 -28.16 65.16 12.80
C THR A 6 -27.63 63.73 12.97
N GLN A 7 -26.90 63.50 14.07
CA GLN A 7 -26.35 62.21 14.51
C GLN A 7 -27.38 61.07 14.47
N PRO A 8 -27.03 59.89 13.93
CA PRO A 8 -27.74 58.65 14.19
C PRO A 8 -27.28 58.02 15.51
N ASN A 9 -28.27 57.54 16.25
CA ASN A 9 -28.21 56.83 17.53
C ASN A 9 -27.32 55.57 17.43
N ILE A 10 -26.30 55.44 18.30
CA ILE A 10 -25.43 54.25 18.38
C ILE A 10 -26.08 53.23 19.33
N PRO A 11 -26.50 52.04 18.87
CA PRO A 11 -26.86 50.96 19.78
C PRO A 11 -25.60 50.34 20.41
N SER A 12 -25.71 50.00 21.69
CA SER A 12 -24.64 49.42 22.53
C SER A 12 -24.03 48.15 21.90
N PRO A 13 -22.74 47.86 22.16
CA PRO A 13 -22.08 46.70 21.58
C PRO A 13 -22.70 45.40 22.12
N THR A 14 -23.26 44.63 21.20
CA THR A 14 -23.75 43.27 21.41
C THR A 14 -22.63 42.39 21.99
N THR A 15 -22.97 41.67 23.05
CA THR A 15 -22.21 40.61 23.73
C THR A 15 -21.23 39.86 22.82
N ALA A 16 -19.94 39.91 23.18
CA ALA A 16 -18.90 39.12 22.53
C ALA A 16 -19.27 37.63 22.54
N ALA A 17 -19.31 37.03 21.34
CA ALA A 17 -19.52 35.60 21.18
C ALA A 17 -18.40 34.83 21.88
N ARG A 18 -18.76 33.94 22.81
CA ARG A 18 -17.82 33.01 23.44
C ARG A 18 -17.12 32.18 22.35
N PRO A 19 -15.79 31.99 22.43
CA PRO A 19 -15.12 31.09 21.52
C PRO A 19 -15.67 29.68 21.70
N VAL A 20 -16.20 29.11 20.62
CA VAL A 20 -16.59 27.71 20.54
C VAL A 20 -15.31 26.89 20.67
N THR A 21 -15.14 26.24 21.81
CA THR A 21 -14.08 25.24 22.01
C THR A 21 -14.30 24.10 21.04
N VAL A 22 -13.46 24.04 20.00
CA VAL A 22 -13.34 22.85 19.15
C VAL A 22 -12.82 21.71 20.04
N PRO A 23 -13.49 20.55 20.12
CA PRO A 23 -12.98 19.44 20.90
C PRO A 23 -11.63 18.99 20.31
N ALA A 24 -10.61 18.87 21.15
CA ALA A 24 -9.36 18.23 20.77
C ALA A 24 -9.65 16.82 20.21
N PRO A 25 -8.91 16.34 19.20
CA PRO A 25 -9.08 14.98 18.69
C PRO A 25 -8.94 13.99 19.85
N GLY A 26 -9.99 13.23 20.12
CA GLY A 26 -10.02 12.28 21.22
C GLY A 26 -8.86 11.30 21.12
N VAL A 27 -8.06 11.21 22.18
CA VAL A 27 -7.06 10.17 22.37
C VAL A 27 -7.80 8.83 22.31
N SER A 28 -7.62 8.08 21.21
CA SER A 28 -8.23 6.75 21.08
C SER A 28 -7.70 5.86 22.18
N ALA A 29 -8.60 5.16 22.89
CA ALA A 29 -8.23 4.26 23.98
C ALA A 29 -7.11 3.28 23.54
N PRO A 30 -6.12 3.00 24.41
CA PRO A 30 -5.03 2.07 24.10
C PRO A 30 -5.59 0.70 23.71
N LEU A 31 -4.84 -0.05 22.90
CA LEU A 31 -5.23 -1.36 22.40
C LEU A 31 -5.40 -2.33 23.58
N GLY A 32 -6.55 -3.01 23.69
CA GLY A 32 -6.75 -4.02 24.74
C GLY A 32 -5.96 -5.31 24.45
N ALA A 33 -5.62 -6.07 25.48
CA ALA A 33 -4.98 -7.39 25.32
C ALA A 33 -5.84 -8.36 24.48
N ASP A 34 -7.17 -8.28 24.61
CA ASP A 34 -8.11 -9.06 23.81
C ASP A 34 -8.11 -8.66 22.32
N ASP A 35 -7.91 -7.36 22.02
CA ASP A 35 -7.80 -6.87 20.64
C ASP A 35 -6.53 -7.44 19.98
N ALA A 36 -5.39 -7.42 20.69
CA ALA A 36 -4.13 -7.97 20.19
C ALA A 36 -4.22 -9.49 19.97
N LYS A 37 -4.86 -10.22 20.90
CA LYS A 37 -5.09 -11.66 20.77
C LYS A 37 -5.98 -11.98 19.58
N ARG A 38 -7.09 -11.25 19.41
CA ARG A 38 -7.97 -11.41 18.24
C ARG A 38 -7.22 -11.12 16.95
N ALA A 39 -6.42 -10.05 16.90
CA ALA A 39 -5.65 -9.71 15.72
C ALA A 39 -4.66 -10.82 15.33
N ARG A 40 -3.99 -11.42 16.31
CA ARG A 40 -3.09 -12.56 16.09
C ARG A 40 -3.82 -13.79 15.54
N ILE A 41 -4.99 -14.14 16.10
CA ILE A 41 -5.81 -15.27 15.60
C ILE A 41 -6.19 -15.05 14.13
N LEU A 42 -6.66 -13.84 13.78
CA LEU A 42 -7.01 -13.49 12.41
C LEU A 42 -5.79 -13.55 11.47
N ALA A 43 -4.64 -13.06 11.93
CA ALA A 43 -3.39 -13.11 11.17
C ALA A 43 -2.96 -14.56 10.89
N ASP A 44 -3.02 -15.41 11.90
CA ASP A 44 -2.62 -16.81 11.80
C ASP A 44 -3.57 -17.59 10.88
N ALA A 45 -4.87 -17.24 10.87
CA ALA A 45 -5.82 -17.78 9.89
C ALA A 45 -5.44 -17.40 8.45
N ILE A 46 -5.06 -16.14 8.19
CA ILE A 46 -4.58 -15.71 6.86
C ILE A 46 -3.28 -16.47 6.50
N ARG A 47 -2.31 -16.55 7.42
CA ARG A 47 -1.02 -17.24 7.21
C ARG A 47 -1.22 -18.72 6.88
N ALA A 48 -2.11 -19.40 7.60
CA ALA A 48 -2.43 -20.81 7.38
C ALA A 48 -3.03 -21.06 5.98
N ARG A 49 -3.83 -20.13 5.46
CA ARG A 49 -4.35 -20.21 4.08
C ARG A 49 -3.26 -19.98 3.04
N PHE A 50 -2.36 -19.03 3.26
CA PHE A 50 -1.20 -18.81 2.39
C PHE A 50 -0.24 -20.00 2.33
N ALA A 51 0.00 -20.66 3.45
CA ALA A 51 0.86 -21.84 3.51
C ALA A 51 0.34 -23.01 2.65
N GLN A 52 -0.97 -23.03 2.34
CA GLN A 52 -1.55 -24.04 1.45
C GLN A 52 -1.30 -23.74 -0.03
N THR A 53 -0.96 -22.51 -0.42
CA THR A 53 -0.89 -22.11 -1.84
C THR A 53 0.47 -21.63 -2.30
N LEU A 54 1.32 -21.18 -1.38
CA LEU A 54 2.57 -20.52 -1.68
C LEU A 54 3.72 -21.15 -0.88
N VAL A 55 4.71 -21.68 -1.59
CA VAL A 55 5.91 -22.31 -1.02
C VAL A 55 7.10 -21.36 -1.18
N GLY A 56 7.90 -21.17 -0.12
CA GLY A 56 9.18 -20.47 -0.19
C GLY A 56 9.12 -18.96 -0.40
N GLN A 57 7.99 -18.34 -0.06
CA GLN A 57 7.74 -16.91 -0.31
C GLN A 57 7.19 -16.23 0.95
N ASP A 58 7.80 -16.54 2.09
CA ASP A 58 7.39 -16.03 3.40
C ASP A 58 7.45 -14.49 3.45
N ASN A 59 8.47 -13.87 2.85
CA ASN A 59 8.63 -12.42 2.80
C ASN A 59 7.50 -11.75 2.01
N LEU A 60 7.13 -12.31 0.85
CA LEU A 60 6.02 -11.81 0.04
C LEU A 60 4.68 -11.96 0.79
N ARG A 61 4.46 -13.12 1.42
CA ARG A 61 3.28 -13.35 2.26
C ARG A 61 3.17 -12.30 3.36
N GLU A 62 4.22 -12.12 4.15
CA GLU A 62 4.19 -11.16 5.26
C GLU A 62 4.02 -9.73 4.73
N SER A 63 4.66 -9.35 3.62
CA SER A 63 4.48 -8.05 2.99
C SER A 63 3.04 -7.79 2.56
N LEU A 64 2.36 -8.79 1.98
CA LEU A 64 0.94 -8.72 1.60
C LEU A 64 0.04 -8.53 2.83
N ILE A 65 0.23 -9.34 3.87
CA ILE A 65 -0.58 -9.29 5.10
C ILE A 65 -0.37 -7.95 5.82
N VAL A 66 0.88 -7.53 5.99
CA VAL A 66 1.22 -6.28 6.67
C VAL A 66 0.70 -5.08 5.89
N THR A 67 0.81 -5.07 4.55
CA THR A 67 0.24 -4.00 3.72
C THR A 67 -1.28 -3.94 3.84
N LEU A 68 -1.96 -5.09 3.85
CA LEU A 68 -3.41 -5.17 4.02
C LEU A 68 -3.86 -4.52 5.34
N VAL A 69 -3.16 -4.82 6.43
CA VAL A 69 -3.45 -4.32 7.78
C VAL A 69 -3.04 -2.87 7.95
N ALA A 70 -1.94 -2.43 7.34
CA ALA A 70 -1.53 -1.02 7.29
C ALA A 70 -2.47 -0.17 6.42
N GLY A 71 -3.27 -0.80 5.56
CA GLY A 71 -4.22 -0.14 4.67
C GLY A 71 -3.55 0.50 3.45
N GLY A 72 -2.46 -0.10 2.97
CA GLY A 72 -1.71 0.36 1.80
C GLY A 72 -1.98 -0.44 0.53
N HIS A 73 -1.19 -0.13 -0.49
CA HIS A 73 -1.11 -0.84 -1.77
C HIS A 73 0.32 -1.38 -1.93
N ILE A 74 0.48 -2.48 -2.65
CA ILE A 74 1.78 -3.13 -2.87
C ILE A 74 2.06 -3.30 -4.36
N LEU A 75 3.30 -3.03 -4.74
CA LEU A 75 3.85 -3.32 -6.05
C LEU A 75 4.74 -4.57 -5.93
N ILE A 76 4.60 -5.53 -6.83
CA ILE A 76 5.35 -6.78 -6.86
C ILE A 76 6.16 -6.81 -8.15
N GLU A 77 7.47 -6.62 -8.03
CA GLU A 77 8.39 -6.84 -9.15
C GLU A 77 8.79 -8.31 -9.18
N SER A 78 8.72 -8.93 -10.36
CA SER A 78 9.29 -10.28 -10.55
C SER A 78 9.40 -10.65 -12.01
N VAL A 79 10.16 -11.68 -12.27
CA VAL A 79 10.21 -12.36 -13.57
C VAL A 79 8.93 -13.19 -13.84
N PRO A 80 8.63 -13.51 -15.11
CA PRO A 80 7.53 -14.39 -15.48
C PRO A 80 7.65 -15.78 -14.84
N GLY A 81 6.51 -16.47 -14.71
CA GLY A 81 6.47 -17.85 -14.20
C GLY A 81 6.54 -17.98 -12.67
N LEU A 82 6.66 -16.88 -11.95
CA LEU A 82 6.57 -16.85 -10.49
C LEU A 82 5.12 -16.69 -10.02
N ALA A 83 4.75 -17.35 -8.92
CA ALA A 83 3.40 -17.49 -8.38
C ALA A 83 2.74 -16.19 -7.84
N LYS A 84 2.92 -15.04 -8.49
CA LYS A 84 2.40 -13.72 -8.09
C LYS A 84 0.88 -13.65 -8.14
N THR A 85 0.31 -14.09 -9.25
CA THR A 85 -1.16 -14.15 -9.44
C THR A 85 -1.76 -15.06 -8.37
N THR A 86 -1.10 -16.18 -8.09
CA THR A 86 -1.42 -17.09 -6.99
C THR A 86 -1.37 -16.40 -5.63
N ALA A 87 -0.33 -15.64 -5.31
CA ALA A 87 -0.22 -14.93 -4.03
C ALA A 87 -1.32 -13.87 -3.86
N ALA A 88 -1.59 -13.08 -4.90
CA ALA A 88 -2.64 -12.06 -4.90
C ALA A 88 -4.05 -12.67 -4.79
N GLN A 89 -4.33 -13.73 -5.56
CA GLN A 89 -5.60 -14.45 -5.51
C GLN A 89 -5.77 -15.19 -4.17
N THR A 90 -4.68 -15.69 -3.59
CA THR A 90 -4.69 -16.26 -2.25
C THR A 90 -5.13 -15.20 -1.23
N LEU A 91 -4.53 -14.00 -1.24
CA LEU A 91 -4.95 -12.92 -0.33
C LEU A 91 -6.45 -12.63 -0.47
N ALA A 92 -6.91 -12.51 -1.70
CA ALA A 92 -8.30 -12.23 -2.01
C ALA A 92 -9.25 -13.34 -1.54
N THR A 93 -8.85 -14.60 -1.61
CA THR A 93 -9.65 -15.75 -1.11
C THR A 93 -9.52 -15.96 0.40
N CYS A 94 -8.57 -15.30 1.08
CA CYS A 94 -8.52 -15.27 2.54
C CYS A 94 -9.60 -14.36 3.14
N VAL A 95 -10.08 -13.38 2.37
CA VAL A 95 -11.04 -12.37 2.83
C VAL A 95 -12.34 -12.52 2.07
N SER A 96 -13.48 -12.47 2.75
CA SER A 96 -14.82 -12.53 2.12
C SER A 96 -15.20 -11.22 1.40
N GLY A 97 -14.32 -10.69 0.55
CA GLY A 97 -14.49 -9.44 -0.21
C GLY A 97 -14.51 -9.67 -1.73
N SER A 98 -14.86 -8.63 -2.49
CA SER A 98 -14.82 -8.70 -3.95
C SER A 98 -13.39 -8.64 -4.48
N PHE A 99 -13.12 -9.44 -5.51
CA PHE A 99 -11.83 -9.51 -6.19
C PHE A 99 -12.01 -9.28 -7.68
N LYS A 100 -11.13 -8.46 -8.27
CA LYS A 100 -11.02 -8.28 -9.71
C LYS A 100 -9.56 -8.35 -10.13
N ARG A 101 -9.32 -9.14 -11.18
CA ARG A 101 -8.03 -9.18 -11.87
C ARG A 101 -8.18 -8.37 -13.17
N VAL A 102 -7.22 -7.50 -13.43
CA VAL A 102 -7.11 -6.73 -14.66
C VAL A 102 -5.72 -7.00 -15.22
N GLN A 103 -5.69 -7.54 -16.44
CA GLN A 103 -4.46 -7.66 -17.20
C GLN A 103 -4.19 -6.30 -17.84
N CYS A 104 -3.05 -5.69 -17.56
CA CYS A 104 -2.66 -4.46 -18.21
C CYS A 104 -2.12 -4.77 -19.61
N THR A 105 -2.66 -4.08 -20.59
CA THR A 105 -2.27 -4.18 -22.01
C THR A 105 -2.11 -2.77 -22.59
N PRO A 106 -1.37 -2.60 -23.70
CA PRO A 106 -1.13 -1.28 -24.29
C PRO A 106 -2.41 -0.55 -24.73
N ASP A 107 -3.44 -1.32 -25.09
CA ASP A 107 -4.76 -0.87 -25.52
C ASP A 107 -5.74 -0.60 -24.37
N LEU A 108 -5.39 -0.97 -23.13
CA LEU A 108 -6.25 -0.74 -21.98
C LEU A 108 -6.54 0.75 -21.79
N MET A 109 -7.81 1.13 -21.82
CA MET A 109 -8.24 2.53 -21.65
C MET A 109 -8.59 2.82 -20.20
N PRO A 110 -8.47 4.09 -19.74
CA PRO A 110 -8.90 4.48 -18.39
C PRO A 110 -10.38 4.12 -18.10
N SER A 111 -11.23 4.21 -19.13
CA SER A 111 -12.66 3.88 -19.05
C SER A 111 -12.92 2.40 -18.79
N ASP A 112 -12.05 1.50 -19.26
CA ASP A 112 -12.21 0.06 -19.07
C ASP A 112 -11.93 -0.35 -17.63
N LEU A 113 -11.14 0.47 -16.91
CA LEU A 113 -10.77 0.24 -15.52
C LEU A 113 -11.70 0.95 -14.54
N VAL A 114 -11.94 2.24 -14.76
CA VAL A 114 -12.72 3.09 -13.87
C VAL A 114 -14.23 2.87 -14.11
N GLY A 115 -14.61 2.71 -15.36
CA GLY A 115 -15.99 2.62 -15.83
C GLY A 115 -16.36 3.79 -16.74
N THR A 116 -17.54 3.71 -17.35
CA THR A 116 -18.00 4.67 -18.36
C THR A 116 -19.52 4.89 -18.26
N GLN A 117 -20.02 5.97 -18.86
CA GLN A 117 -21.46 6.17 -19.05
C GLN A 117 -21.86 5.62 -20.42
N VAL A 118 -22.84 4.72 -20.42
CA VAL A 118 -23.41 4.15 -21.63
C VAL A 118 -24.83 4.67 -21.77
N PHE A 119 -25.20 5.14 -22.96
CA PHE A 119 -26.57 5.52 -23.25
C PHE A 119 -27.40 4.25 -23.45
N ASP A 120 -28.37 4.03 -22.57
CA ASP A 120 -29.33 2.94 -22.70
C ASP A 120 -30.50 3.39 -23.57
N PHE A 121 -30.59 2.82 -24.77
CA PHE A 121 -31.64 3.13 -25.75
C PHE A 121 -33.04 2.74 -25.28
N ALA A 122 -33.17 1.75 -24.39
CA ALA A 122 -34.48 1.32 -23.88
C ALA A 122 -35.03 2.30 -22.84
N SER A 123 -34.18 2.80 -21.94
CA SER A 123 -34.57 3.78 -20.93
C SER A 123 -34.39 5.24 -21.35
N GLN A 124 -33.77 5.50 -22.51
CA GLN A 124 -33.35 6.81 -23.01
C GLN A 124 -32.54 7.62 -21.98
N LYS A 125 -31.72 6.92 -21.18
CA LYS A 125 -30.92 7.53 -20.09
C LYS A 125 -29.47 7.05 -20.16
N PHE A 126 -28.57 7.92 -19.70
CA PHE A 126 -27.19 7.51 -19.44
C PHE A 126 -27.15 6.65 -18.17
N THR A 127 -26.65 5.42 -18.31
CA THR A 127 -26.42 4.49 -17.19
C THR A 127 -24.92 4.34 -16.98
N THR A 128 -24.49 4.46 -15.72
CA THR A 128 -23.08 4.30 -15.35
C THR A 128 -22.74 2.81 -15.26
N GLN A 129 -21.79 2.36 -16.08
CA GLN A 129 -21.17 1.04 -15.95
C GLN A 129 -19.91 1.16 -15.11
N ILE A 130 -19.88 0.43 -14.00
CA ILE A 130 -18.79 0.44 -13.04
C ILE A 130 -17.65 -0.45 -13.52
N GLY A 131 -16.43 0.08 -13.53
CA GLY A 131 -15.24 -0.66 -13.92
C GLY A 131 -14.69 -1.59 -12.82
N PRO A 132 -13.76 -2.49 -13.18
CA PRO A 132 -13.19 -3.50 -12.28
C PRO A 132 -12.41 -2.94 -11.09
N ILE A 133 -12.02 -1.66 -11.09
CA ILE A 133 -11.36 -1.03 -9.93
C ILE A 133 -12.26 -0.97 -8.69
N HIS A 134 -13.59 -1.07 -8.85
CA HIS A 134 -14.57 -1.09 -7.75
C HIS A 134 -14.70 -2.47 -7.11
N ALA A 135 -13.58 -3.00 -6.61
CA ALA A 135 -13.52 -4.23 -5.84
C ALA A 135 -12.67 -4.05 -4.58
N ASN A 136 -12.88 -4.87 -3.55
CA ASN A 136 -12.07 -4.78 -2.32
C ASN A 136 -10.58 -5.04 -2.60
N PHE A 137 -10.31 -6.00 -3.49
CA PHE A 137 -8.97 -6.39 -3.92
C PHE A 137 -8.89 -6.31 -5.44
N VAL A 138 -7.95 -5.51 -5.94
CA VAL A 138 -7.70 -5.39 -7.38
C VAL A 138 -6.27 -5.84 -7.66
N LEU A 139 -6.14 -6.88 -8.48
CA LEU A 139 -4.85 -7.30 -9.03
C LEU A 139 -4.67 -6.64 -10.40
N LEU A 140 -3.65 -5.80 -10.51
CA LEU A 140 -3.20 -5.20 -11.77
C LEU A 140 -1.97 -5.97 -12.24
N ASP A 141 -2.16 -6.87 -13.19
CA ASP A 141 -1.05 -7.65 -13.74
C ASP A 141 -0.30 -6.83 -14.78
N GLU A 142 1.03 -6.80 -14.69
CA GLU A 142 1.93 -6.14 -15.65
C GLU A 142 1.59 -4.65 -15.87
N ILE A 143 1.45 -3.90 -14.78
CA ILE A 143 1.03 -2.48 -14.81
C ILE A 143 1.87 -1.61 -15.78
N ASN A 144 3.14 -1.98 -15.95
CA ASN A 144 4.07 -1.34 -16.88
C ASN A 144 3.69 -1.55 -18.36
N ARG A 145 2.80 -2.47 -18.73
CA ARG A 145 2.33 -2.63 -20.13
C ARG A 145 1.19 -1.68 -20.51
N SER A 146 0.56 -1.03 -19.54
CA SER A 146 -0.48 -0.03 -19.81
C SER A 146 0.11 1.35 -20.07
N ASN A 147 -0.56 2.15 -20.91
CA ASN A 147 -0.11 3.50 -21.20
C ASN A 147 -0.17 4.42 -19.96
N ALA A 148 0.59 5.52 -19.99
CA ALA A 148 0.72 6.45 -18.85
C ALA A 148 -0.60 7.09 -18.38
N LYS A 149 -1.58 7.29 -19.28
CA LYS A 149 -2.90 7.84 -18.92
C LYS A 149 -3.70 6.84 -18.11
N THR A 150 -3.68 5.58 -18.53
CA THR A 150 -4.34 4.47 -17.83
C THR A 150 -3.70 4.24 -16.47
N GLN A 151 -2.36 4.23 -16.38
CA GLN A 151 -1.63 4.17 -15.09
C GLN A 151 -2.04 5.30 -14.14
N ALA A 152 -2.08 6.55 -14.64
CA ALA A 152 -2.48 7.71 -13.85
C ALA A 152 -3.90 7.58 -13.27
N ALA A 153 -4.87 7.13 -14.08
CA ALA A 153 -6.24 6.91 -13.63
C ALA A 153 -6.35 5.85 -12.52
N MET A 154 -5.56 4.77 -12.60
CA MET A 154 -5.51 3.75 -11.54
C MET A 154 -5.03 4.34 -10.22
N LEU A 155 -3.97 5.13 -10.29
CA LEU A 155 -3.28 5.69 -9.14
C LEU A 155 -4.03 6.86 -8.50
N GLU A 156 -4.83 7.58 -9.28
CA GLU A 156 -5.79 8.56 -8.80
C GLU A 156 -6.86 7.88 -7.94
N ALA A 157 -7.45 6.78 -8.43
CA ALA A 157 -8.41 5.99 -7.67
C ALA A 157 -7.82 5.48 -6.34
N MET A 158 -6.55 5.04 -6.36
CA MET A 158 -5.81 4.64 -5.15
C MET A 158 -5.61 5.79 -4.16
N ALA A 159 -5.30 6.99 -4.64
CA ALA A 159 -5.05 8.14 -3.78
C ALA A 159 -6.35 8.73 -3.19
N GLU A 160 -7.42 8.77 -3.98
CA GLU A 160 -8.68 9.41 -3.58
C GLU A 160 -9.66 8.48 -2.86
N GLY A 161 -9.51 7.17 -3.03
CA GLY A 161 -10.47 6.19 -2.51
C GLY A 161 -11.85 6.27 -3.19
N ALA A 162 -11.91 6.89 -4.37
CA ALA A 162 -13.10 7.10 -5.18
C ALA A 162 -12.70 7.27 -6.64
N THR A 163 -13.65 7.13 -7.56
CA THR A 163 -13.48 7.46 -8.97
C THR A 163 -14.56 8.41 -9.43
N THR A 164 -14.29 9.21 -10.46
CA THR A 164 -15.30 10.08 -11.08
C THR A 164 -15.71 9.53 -12.44
N ILE A 165 -17.00 9.22 -12.61
CA ILE A 165 -17.56 8.71 -13.88
C ILE A 165 -18.69 9.62 -14.29
N GLY A 166 -18.57 10.27 -15.46
CA GLY A 166 -19.62 11.17 -15.97
C GLY A 166 -19.96 12.33 -15.04
N GLY A 167 -18.98 12.85 -14.30
CA GLY A 167 -19.17 13.89 -13.29
C GLY A 167 -19.68 13.41 -11.93
N GLN A 168 -20.02 12.12 -11.78
CA GLN A 168 -20.44 11.54 -10.50
C GLN A 168 -19.26 10.91 -9.77
N ARG A 169 -19.04 11.30 -8.50
CA ARG A 169 -18.06 10.68 -7.62
C ARG A 169 -18.63 9.39 -7.02
N ILE A 170 -17.91 8.28 -7.20
CA ILE A 170 -18.29 6.94 -6.74
C ILE A 170 -17.21 6.43 -5.81
N ALA A 171 -17.56 6.17 -4.55
CA ALA A 171 -16.62 5.71 -3.55
C ALA A 171 -16.21 4.24 -3.78
N LEU A 172 -14.92 3.94 -3.58
CA LEU A 172 -14.43 2.57 -3.65
C LEU A 172 -14.83 1.78 -2.40
N PRO A 173 -15.04 0.45 -2.52
CA PRO A 173 -15.41 -0.39 -1.39
C PRO A 173 -14.29 -0.42 -0.33
N LYS A 174 -14.66 -0.53 0.95
CA LYS A 174 -13.71 -0.62 2.06
C LYS A 174 -13.73 -2.03 2.66
N PRO A 175 -12.58 -2.68 2.92
CA PRO A 175 -11.22 -2.25 2.56
C PRO A 175 -11.00 -2.23 1.05
N PHE A 176 -10.21 -1.27 0.57
CA PHE A 176 -9.65 -1.25 -0.78
C PHE A 176 -8.16 -1.57 -0.69
N MET A 177 -7.65 -2.44 -1.56
CA MET A 177 -6.24 -2.75 -1.72
C MET A 177 -5.95 -3.06 -3.19
N VAL A 178 -4.85 -2.51 -3.69
CA VAL A 178 -4.33 -2.76 -5.03
C VAL A 178 -3.04 -3.54 -4.88
N ILE A 179 -2.94 -4.63 -5.62
CA ILE A 179 -1.75 -5.44 -5.79
C ILE A 179 -1.36 -5.26 -7.25
N ALA A 180 -0.31 -4.51 -7.52
CA ALA A 180 0.21 -4.34 -8.87
C ALA A 180 1.41 -5.26 -9.08
N THR A 181 1.56 -5.84 -10.26
CA THR A 181 2.76 -6.56 -10.65
C THR A 181 3.47 -5.83 -11.77
N GLU A 182 4.80 -5.90 -11.80
CA GLU A 182 5.62 -5.44 -12.91
C GLU A 182 6.65 -6.50 -13.28
N ASN A 183 6.97 -6.56 -14.57
CA ASN A 183 8.01 -7.44 -15.11
C ASN A 183 9.22 -6.57 -15.53
N PRO A 184 10.40 -6.76 -14.92
CA PRO A 184 11.56 -5.91 -15.19
C PRO A 184 12.28 -6.25 -16.51
N ILE A 185 11.99 -7.38 -17.15
CA ILE A 185 12.75 -7.90 -18.31
C ILE A 185 12.11 -7.53 -19.66
N GLU A 186 10.83 -7.14 -19.69
CA GLU A 186 10.16 -6.80 -20.95
C GLU A 186 10.62 -5.44 -21.47
N GLU A 187 11.34 -5.42 -22.61
CA GLU A 187 11.83 -4.19 -23.25
C GLU A 187 10.84 -3.64 -24.30
N GLU A 188 9.96 -4.48 -24.86
CA GLU A 188 9.00 -4.05 -25.89
C GLU A 188 7.64 -3.67 -25.28
N GLY A 189 7.21 -2.42 -25.52
CA GLY A 189 5.86 -1.97 -25.17
C GLY A 189 5.62 -1.69 -23.69
N THR A 190 6.67 -1.54 -22.88
CA THR A 190 6.57 -1.18 -21.47
C THR A 190 6.75 0.32 -21.23
N PHE A 191 5.89 0.88 -20.40
CA PHE A 191 5.93 2.23 -19.85
C PHE A 191 6.28 2.15 -18.37
N ASN A 192 7.53 2.49 -18.04
CA ASN A 192 7.98 2.56 -16.65
C ASN A 192 7.11 3.54 -15.86
N LEU A 193 6.68 3.10 -14.67
CA LEU A 193 5.96 3.96 -13.74
C LEU A 193 6.87 5.13 -13.35
N PRO A 194 6.43 6.39 -13.53
CA PRO A 194 7.14 7.54 -13.00
C PRO A 194 7.36 7.41 -11.49
N GLU A 195 8.44 7.99 -10.97
CA GLU A 195 8.80 7.92 -9.55
C GLU A 195 7.66 8.40 -8.64
N ALA A 196 7.00 9.50 -9.02
CA ALA A 196 5.85 10.05 -8.30
C ALA A 196 4.66 9.08 -8.24
N GLN A 197 4.54 8.20 -9.22
CA GLN A 197 3.51 7.15 -9.28
C GLN A 197 3.90 5.97 -8.40
N MET A 198 5.14 5.49 -8.48
CA MET A 198 5.68 4.44 -7.61
C MET A 198 5.58 4.79 -6.13
N ASP A 199 5.85 6.06 -5.76
CA ASP A 199 5.81 6.52 -4.36
C ASP A 199 4.41 6.37 -3.69
N ARG A 200 3.35 6.19 -4.48
CA ARG A 200 1.99 5.91 -3.99
C ARG A 200 1.82 4.49 -3.45
N PHE A 201 2.64 3.53 -3.89
CA PHE A 201 2.65 2.18 -3.32
C PHE A 201 3.36 2.20 -1.97
N MET A 202 2.73 1.60 -0.97
CA MET A 202 3.27 1.55 0.38
C MET A 202 4.57 0.72 0.41
N MET A 203 4.56 -0.43 -0.28
CA MET A 203 5.68 -1.36 -0.40
C MET A 203 5.91 -1.75 -1.86
N LYS A 204 7.18 -1.98 -2.23
CA LYS A 204 7.59 -2.73 -3.42
C LYS A 204 8.28 -4.02 -2.96
N ALA A 205 7.64 -5.16 -3.18
CA ALA A 205 8.22 -6.47 -2.94
C ALA A 205 8.92 -6.97 -4.21
N VAL A 206 10.14 -7.48 -4.08
CA VAL A 206 10.87 -8.12 -5.18
C VAL A 206 10.83 -9.62 -4.94
N MET A 207 10.37 -10.36 -5.94
CA MET A 207 10.28 -11.82 -5.87
C MET A 207 11.32 -12.43 -6.81
N THR A 208 12.20 -13.24 -6.23
CA THR A 208 13.25 -13.98 -6.95
C THR A 208 12.85 -15.43 -7.13
N TYR A 209 13.60 -16.16 -7.97
CA TYR A 209 13.41 -17.60 -8.11
C TYR A 209 13.51 -18.30 -6.76
N PRO A 210 12.65 -19.29 -6.48
CA PRO A 210 12.76 -20.12 -5.29
C PRO A 210 14.09 -20.89 -5.28
N SER A 211 14.56 -21.26 -4.10
CA SER A 211 15.66 -22.22 -3.98
C SER A 211 15.26 -23.58 -4.57
N PRO A 212 16.22 -24.43 -4.97
CA PRO A 212 15.91 -25.77 -5.49
C PRO A 212 15.02 -26.61 -4.55
N ASP A 213 15.20 -26.46 -3.23
CA ASP A 213 14.39 -27.16 -2.22
C ASP A 213 12.95 -26.61 -2.13
N GLU A 214 12.76 -25.31 -2.35
CA GLU A 214 11.44 -24.68 -2.43
C GLU A 214 10.74 -25.03 -3.74
N GLU A 215 11.48 -25.10 -4.84
CA GLU A 215 10.99 -25.52 -6.14
C GLU A 215 10.55 -26.99 -6.11
N ALA A 216 11.35 -27.88 -5.50
CA ALA A 216 10.97 -29.28 -5.29
C ALA A 216 9.70 -29.41 -4.44
N ARG A 217 9.57 -28.62 -3.38
CA ARG A 217 8.35 -28.58 -2.55
C ARG A 217 7.14 -28.03 -3.32
N MET A 218 7.34 -27.03 -4.17
CA MET A 218 6.31 -26.50 -5.06
C MET A 218 5.85 -27.58 -6.06
N LEU A 219 6.77 -28.29 -6.69
CA LEU A 219 6.46 -29.41 -7.60
C LEU A 219 5.69 -30.53 -6.89
N ALA A 220 6.12 -30.92 -5.69
CA ALA A 220 5.42 -31.91 -4.88
C ALA A 220 3.99 -31.45 -4.58
N MET A 221 3.81 -30.18 -4.21
CA MET A 221 2.50 -29.61 -3.90
C MET A 221 1.56 -29.58 -5.12
N LEU A 222 2.07 -29.18 -6.29
CA LEU A 222 1.31 -29.17 -7.54
C LEU A 222 0.93 -30.61 -7.96
N THR A 223 1.87 -31.55 -7.86
CA THR A 223 1.65 -32.96 -8.17
C THR A 223 0.58 -33.57 -7.26
N HIS A 224 0.61 -33.28 -5.96
CA HIS A 224 -0.40 -33.75 -5.01
C HIS A 224 -1.78 -33.12 -5.25
N ARG A 225 -1.84 -31.86 -5.67
CA ARG A 225 -3.10 -31.18 -6.00
C ARG A 225 -3.72 -31.65 -7.31
N GLY A 226 -2.89 -32.09 -8.27
CA GLY A 226 -3.34 -32.49 -9.61
C GLY A 226 -3.86 -31.34 -10.48
N SER A 227 -3.66 -30.08 -10.08
CA SER A 227 -4.04 -28.90 -10.84
C SER A 227 -3.12 -27.72 -10.55
N ASP A 228 -2.73 -27.00 -11.60
CA ASP A 228 -1.91 -25.78 -11.48
C ASP A 228 -2.73 -24.54 -11.06
N MET A 229 -4.06 -24.64 -11.16
CA MET A 229 -4.99 -23.54 -10.86
C MET A 229 -5.54 -23.63 -9.43
N ILE A 230 -5.56 -22.49 -8.74
CA ILE A 230 -6.23 -22.36 -7.44
C ILE A 230 -7.70 -21.98 -7.70
N GLY A 231 -8.59 -22.93 -7.46
CA GLY A 231 -10.03 -22.67 -7.33
C GLY A 231 -10.39 -21.98 -6.00
N PRO A 232 -11.54 -21.29 -5.93
CA PRO A 232 -12.04 -20.67 -4.69
C PRO A 232 -12.24 -21.67 -3.53
N ASP A 233 -12.49 -22.94 -3.89
CA ASP A 233 -12.85 -24.01 -2.95
C ASP A 233 -11.67 -24.94 -2.61
N THR A 234 -10.52 -24.77 -3.28
CA THR A 234 -9.31 -25.57 -3.02
C THR A 234 -8.56 -25.18 -1.74
N ILE A 235 -8.84 -23.99 -1.18
CA ILE A 235 -8.19 -23.52 0.05
C ILE A 235 -9.13 -23.73 1.22
N THR A 236 -8.77 -24.69 2.07
CA THR A 236 -9.50 -25.06 3.28
C THR A 236 -9.21 -24.07 4.42
N GLY A 237 -10.11 -23.98 5.40
CA GLY A 237 -10.01 -23.10 6.56
C GLY A 237 -11.00 -21.94 6.54
N GLU A 238 -11.08 -21.21 7.66
CA GLU A 238 -11.98 -20.08 7.82
C GLU A 238 -11.50 -18.87 6.99
N ARG A 239 -12.42 -18.24 6.25
CA ARG A 239 -12.16 -16.96 5.58
C ARG A 239 -12.44 -15.85 6.60
N ILE A 240 -11.59 -14.84 6.66
CA ILE A 240 -11.87 -13.69 7.51
C ILE A 240 -12.85 -12.76 6.81
N SER A 241 -13.71 -12.07 7.57
CA SER A 241 -14.68 -11.16 7.00
C SER A 241 -14.03 -9.81 6.60
N VAL A 242 -14.71 -9.06 5.73
CA VAL A 242 -14.36 -7.65 5.46
C VAL A 242 -14.34 -6.81 6.74
N SER A 243 -15.26 -7.09 7.67
CA SER A 243 -15.27 -6.45 9.00
C SER A 243 -14.06 -6.81 9.88
N ASP A 244 -13.52 -8.02 9.75
CA ASP A 244 -12.30 -8.40 10.47
C ASP A 244 -11.08 -7.64 9.93
N VAL A 245 -11.00 -7.42 8.61
CA VAL A 245 -9.95 -6.59 8.03
C VAL A 245 -10.08 -5.13 8.48
N ASP A 246 -11.30 -4.59 8.54
CA ASP A 246 -11.54 -3.24 9.07
C ASP A 246 -11.16 -3.13 10.56
N PHE A 247 -11.47 -4.16 11.36
CA PHE A 247 -11.00 -4.29 12.73
C PHE A 247 -9.46 -4.27 12.80
N LEU A 248 -8.77 -5.11 12.02
CA LEU A 248 -7.31 -5.15 11.99
C LEU A 248 -6.69 -3.80 11.65
N ARG A 249 -7.23 -3.11 10.62
CA ARG A 249 -6.78 -1.77 10.21
C ARG A 249 -6.96 -0.73 11.32
N LYS A 250 -8.11 -0.75 12.02
CA LYS A 250 -8.39 0.16 13.15
C LYS A 250 -7.52 -0.15 14.37
N ALA A 251 -7.34 -1.43 14.69
CA ALA A 251 -6.48 -1.90 15.76
C ALA A 251 -5.02 -1.49 15.51
N ALA A 252 -4.50 -1.69 14.30
CA ALA A 252 -3.12 -1.32 13.95
C ALA A 252 -2.87 0.18 14.17
N ARG A 253 -3.84 1.04 13.80
CA ARG A 253 -3.71 2.49 14.02
C ARG A 253 -3.63 2.90 15.49
N ARG A 254 -4.12 2.07 16.42
CA ARG A 254 -4.11 2.28 17.88
C ARG A 254 -2.83 1.75 18.56
N VAL A 255 -1.99 1.00 17.85
CA VAL A 255 -0.70 0.53 18.37
C VAL A 255 0.17 1.75 18.69
N HIS A 256 0.76 1.75 19.88
CA HIS A 256 1.58 2.85 20.38
C HIS A 256 2.88 2.98 19.56
N VAL A 257 3.20 4.20 19.16
CA VAL A 257 4.48 4.57 18.55
C VAL A 257 5.07 5.67 19.41
N SER A 258 6.20 5.39 20.04
CA SER A 258 6.88 6.39 20.87
C SER A 258 7.51 7.48 20.00
N ASP A 259 7.73 8.66 20.59
CA ASP A 259 8.43 9.77 19.92
C ASP A 259 9.82 9.34 19.41
N ALA A 260 10.49 8.45 20.13
CA ALA A 260 11.78 7.92 19.75
C ALA A 260 11.72 7.07 18.47
N ILE A 261 10.69 6.22 18.32
CA ILE A 261 10.46 5.45 17.08
C ILE A 261 10.04 6.36 15.93
N MET A 262 9.21 7.38 16.18
CA MET A 262 8.84 8.36 15.13
C MET A 262 10.08 9.12 14.63
N ARG A 263 10.96 9.55 15.54
CA ARG A 263 12.23 10.19 15.18
C ARG A 263 13.16 9.23 14.44
N TYR A 264 13.23 7.98 14.85
CA TYR A 264 14.01 6.95 14.15
C TYR A 264 13.53 6.74 12.70
N ALA A 265 12.22 6.66 12.46
CA ALA A 265 11.65 6.57 11.11
C ALA A 265 11.97 7.81 10.26
N VAL A 266 11.88 9.01 10.86
CA VAL A 266 12.27 10.27 10.20
C VAL A 266 13.75 10.22 9.85
N ASP A 267 14.61 9.78 10.76
CA ASP A 267 16.06 9.76 10.58
C ASP A 267 16.50 8.79 9.47
N ILE A 268 15.89 7.60 9.38
CA ILE A 268 16.07 6.69 8.24
C ILE A 268 15.77 7.42 6.91
N THR A 269 14.62 8.08 6.82
CA THR A 269 14.23 8.77 5.59
C THR A 269 15.06 10.02 5.30
N ALA A 270 15.47 10.77 6.33
CA ALA A 270 16.33 11.94 6.19
C ALA A 270 17.76 11.54 5.76
N THR A 271 18.27 10.42 6.29
CA THR A 271 19.57 9.85 5.89
C THR A 271 19.57 9.51 4.40
N SER A 272 18.48 8.98 3.86
CA SER A 272 18.36 8.74 2.40
C SER A 272 18.46 10.01 1.54
N ARG A 273 18.21 11.19 2.14
CA ARG A 273 18.34 12.52 1.48
C ARG A 273 19.65 13.22 1.82
N GLY A 274 20.56 12.57 2.54
CA GLY A 274 21.82 13.15 3.01
C GLY A 274 21.70 14.09 4.23
N ALA A 275 20.54 14.11 4.90
CA ALA A 275 20.23 15.05 6.00
C ALA A 275 19.94 14.37 7.36
N GLY A 276 20.27 13.08 7.49
CA GLY A 276 20.07 12.33 8.75
C GLY A 276 21.10 12.65 9.83
N SER A 277 20.91 12.09 11.02
CA SER A 277 21.78 12.28 12.19
C SER A 277 23.22 11.79 11.94
N ARG A 278 23.37 10.79 11.07
CA ARG A 278 24.66 10.24 10.63
C ARG A 278 24.69 10.14 9.09
N PRO A 279 25.16 11.20 8.40
CA PRO A 279 25.23 11.21 6.95
C PRO A 279 26.19 10.14 6.41
N ILE A 280 25.78 9.44 5.35
CA ILE A 280 26.63 8.49 4.63
C ILE A 280 27.57 9.27 3.70
N LYS A 281 28.88 9.07 3.85
CA LYS A 281 29.89 9.70 2.99
C LYS A 281 29.71 9.23 1.54
N GLY A 282 29.72 10.17 0.59
CA GLY A 282 29.55 9.86 -0.84
C GLY A 282 28.11 9.51 -1.23
N LEU A 283 27.11 9.69 -0.36
CA LEU A 283 25.72 9.38 -0.73
C LEU A 283 25.22 10.21 -1.91
N SER A 284 25.60 11.49 -2.00
CA SER A 284 25.17 12.39 -3.08
C SER A 284 25.69 12.03 -4.46
N SER A 285 26.79 11.25 -4.56
CA SER A 285 27.25 10.71 -5.84
C SER A 285 26.51 9.43 -6.25
N LEU A 286 25.81 8.79 -5.30
CA LEU A 286 25.06 7.55 -5.52
C LEU A 286 23.56 7.78 -5.67
N VAL A 287 23.00 8.71 -4.90
CA VAL A 287 21.57 8.97 -4.80
C VAL A 287 21.25 10.33 -5.40
N ARG A 288 20.46 10.31 -6.47
CA ARG A 288 19.90 11.49 -7.11
C ARG A 288 18.72 12.07 -6.33
N LEU A 289 17.86 11.19 -5.80
CA LEU A 289 16.68 11.58 -5.02
C LEU A 289 16.43 10.57 -3.90
N GLY A 290 16.33 11.06 -2.67
CA GLY A 290 16.02 10.24 -1.50
C GLY A 290 14.52 10.06 -1.26
N ALA A 291 14.17 9.20 -0.30
CA ALA A 291 12.80 8.77 -0.06
C ALA A 291 11.89 9.93 0.39
N SER A 292 10.64 9.98 -0.10
CA SER A 292 9.68 11.04 0.25
C SER A 292 9.14 10.92 1.68
N PRO A 293 8.41 11.92 2.22
CA PRO A 293 7.72 11.79 3.52
C PRO A 293 6.72 10.63 3.58
N ARG A 294 6.25 10.11 2.43
CA ARG A 294 5.40 8.92 2.38
C ARG A 294 6.14 7.69 2.90
N ALA A 295 7.46 7.62 2.75
CA ALA A 295 8.27 6.55 3.33
C ALA A 295 8.18 6.54 4.85
N THR A 296 8.26 7.70 5.51
CA THR A 296 8.17 7.81 6.97
C THR A 296 6.80 7.34 7.48
N ILE A 297 5.74 7.75 6.77
CA ILE A 297 4.37 7.31 7.06
C ILE A 297 4.23 5.81 6.86
N ALA A 298 4.74 5.27 5.75
CA ALA A 298 4.69 3.85 5.42
C ALA A 298 5.44 3.01 6.48
N LEU A 299 6.69 3.35 6.80
CA LEU A 299 7.48 2.69 7.84
C LEU A 299 6.73 2.62 9.18
N THR A 300 6.13 3.75 9.59
CA THR A 300 5.39 3.82 10.86
C THR A 300 4.13 2.95 10.83
N ARG A 301 3.34 3.01 9.75
CA ARG A 301 2.09 2.24 9.61
C ARG A 301 2.33 0.74 9.47
N ILE A 302 3.38 0.36 8.74
CA ILE A 302 3.86 -1.02 8.62
C ILE A 302 4.37 -1.51 9.98
N GLY A 303 5.16 -0.69 10.69
CA GLY A 303 5.63 -1.03 12.03
C GLY A 303 4.48 -1.30 13.01
N GLN A 304 3.47 -0.44 13.01
CA GLN A 304 2.23 -0.62 13.78
C GLN A 304 1.52 -1.93 13.40
N ALA A 305 1.34 -2.20 12.11
CA ALA A 305 0.72 -3.42 11.63
C ALA A 305 1.54 -4.67 12.03
N LYS A 306 2.87 -4.63 11.89
CA LYS A 306 3.76 -5.74 12.26
C LYS A 306 3.74 -6.01 13.76
N ALA A 307 3.78 -4.97 14.59
CA ALA A 307 3.65 -5.09 16.04
C ALA A 307 2.33 -5.75 16.43
N LEU A 308 1.20 -5.28 15.87
CA LEU A 308 -0.13 -5.87 16.10
C LEU A 308 -0.16 -7.36 15.73
N LEU A 309 0.34 -7.69 14.53
CA LEU A 309 0.37 -9.07 14.01
C LEU A 309 1.34 -9.98 14.77
N SER A 310 2.22 -9.39 15.57
CA SER A 310 3.12 -10.09 16.52
C SER A 310 2.51 -10.17 17.92
N GLY A 311 1.29 -9.66 18.13
CA GLY A 311 0.62 -9.64 19.44
C GLY A 311 1.10 -8.54 20.39
N ARG A 312 1.80 -7.52 19.88
CA ARG A 312 2.28 -6.36 20.64
C ARG A 312 1.41 -5.13 20.39
N ASP A 313 1.26 -4.30 21.42
CA ASP A 313 0.55 -3.01 21.36
C ASP A 313 1.50 -1.81 21.25
N TYR A 314 2.81 -2.04 21.07
CA TYR A 314 3.82 -1.03 20.81
C TYR A 314 4.80 -1.46 19.71
N VAL A 315 5.32 -0.48 18.97
CA VAL A 315 6.31 -0.66 17.90
C VAL A 315 7.73 -0.66 18.46
N VAL A 316 8.58 -1.56 17.97
CA VAL A 316 10.03 -1.58 18.23
C VAL A 316 10.82 -1.25 16.94
N PRO A 317 12.10 -0.85 17.03
CA PRO A 317 12.89 -0.50 15.84
C PRO A 317 12.97 -1.63 14.80
N GLU A 318 12.99 -2.88 15.25
CA GLU A 318 13.03 -4.07 14.39
C GLU A 318 11.80 -4.17 13.48
N ASP A 319 10.64 -3.68 13.92
CA ASP A 319 9.41 -3.68 13.11
C ASP A 319 9.54 -2.77 11.87
N LEU A 320 10.30 -1.68 11.99
CA LEU A 320 10.58 -0.76 10.89
C LEU A 320 11.67 -1.33 9.99
N LYS A 321 12.75 -1.87 10.59
CA LYS A 321 13.88 -2.45 9.86
C LYS A 321 13.45 -3.64 9.00
N ALA A 322 12.55 -4.48 9.51
CA ALA A 322 12.10 -5.70 8.83
C ALA A 322 11.46 -5.44 7.45
N PHE A 323 11.00 -4.21 7.18
CA PHE A 323 10.38 -3.82 5.91
C PHE A 323 11.04 -2.58 5.29
N ALA A 324 12.25 -2.23 5.74
CA ALA A 324 12.94 -1.03 5.28
C ALA A 324 13.20 -1.11 3.77
N HIS A 325 13.63 -2.27 3.25
CA HIS A 325 13.88 -2.45 1.83
C HIS A 325 12.61 -2.29 1.02
N GLU A 326 11.52 -2.98 1.37
CA GLU A 326 10.26 -2.90 0.64
C GLU A 326 9.65 -1.51 0.66
N VAL A 327 9.90 -0.72 1.71
CA VAL A 327 9.40 0.67 1.79
C VAL A 327 10.31 1.64 1.05
N LEU A 328 11.63 1.46 1.07
CA LEU A 328 12.57 2.48 0.59
C LEU A 328 13.07 2.23 -0.83
N ARG A 329 13.13 0.97 -1.31
CA ARG A 329 13.81 0.62 -2.58
C ARG A 329 13.27 1.37 -3.79
N HIS A 330 11.95 1.58 -3.86
CA HIS A 330 11.28 2.29 -4.96
C HIS A 330 11.19 3.80 -4.74
N ARG A 331 11.75 4.30 -3.64
CA ARG A 331 11.75 5.72 -3.26
C ARG A 331 13.16 6.32 -3.26
N ILE A 332 14.18 5.50 -3.48
CA ILE A 332 15.58 5.93 -3.61
C ILE A 332 15.95 5.82 -5.08
N MET A 333 16.20 6.97 -5.70
CA MET A 333 16.62 7.06 -7.09
C MET A 333 18.13 7.24 -7.16
N LEU A 334 18.78 6.34 -7.88
CA LEU A 334 20.21 6.37 -8.07
C LEU A 334 20.63 7.35 -9.18
N THR A 335 21.88 7.77 -9.14
CA THR A 335 22.52 8.51 -10.23
C THR A 335 22.81 7.58 -11.41
N PHE A 336 23.01 8.14 -12.61
CA PHE A 336 23.34 7.34 -13.79
C PHE A 336 24.68 6.63 -13.62
N GLU A 337 25.64 7.30 -13.00
CA GLU A 337 26.96 6.77 -12.69
C GLU A 337 26.86 5.57 -11.74
N ALA A 338 26.06 5.66 -10.68
CA ALA A 338 25.87 4.56 -9.74
C ALA A 338 25.19 3.35 -10.39
N LEU A 339 24.22 3.58 -11.28
CA LEU A 339 23.59 2.51 -12.06
C LEU A 339 24.60 1.84 -13.00
N ALA A 340 25.48 2.61 -13.65
CA ALA A 340 26.54 2.08 -14.50
C ALA A 340 27.57 1.24 -13.72
N ASP A 341 27.83 1.61 -12.47
CA ASP A 341 28.69 0.86 -11.54
C ASP A 341 27.99 -0.36 -10.90
N GLY A 342 26.74 -0.66 -11.29
CA GLY A 342 25.98 -1.81 -10.78
C GLY A 342 25.47 -1.66 -9.34
N VAL A 343 25.41 -0.44 -8.82
CA VAL A 343 24.84 -0.15 -7.50
C VAL A 343 23.33 -0.35 -7.55
N VAL A 344 22.78 -1.00 -6.53
CA VAL A 344 21.33 -1.22 -6.40
C VAL A 344 20.76 -0.50 -5.18
N SER A 345 19.50 -0.09 -5.24
CA SER A 345 18.85 0.66 -4.15
C SER A 345 18.88 -0.09 -2.82
N ASP A 346 18.80 -1.42 -2.84
CA ASP A 346 18.86 -2.25 -1.63
C ASP A 346 20.19 -2.07 -0.87
N GLN A 347 21.33 -1.94 -1.56
CA GLN A 347 22.63 -1.66 -0.93
C GLN A 347 22.66 -0.29 -0.23
N ILE A 348 21.92 0.68 -0.76
CA ILE A 348 21.78 2.00 -0.12
C ILE A 348 20.89 1.88 1.12
N VAL A 349 19.81 1.11 1.05
CA VAL A 349 18.94 0.84 2.19
C VAL A 349 19.70 0.16 3.32
N ASP A 350 20.51 -0.87 3.02
CA ASP A 350 21.36 -1.55 4.01
C ASP A 350 22.25 -0.55 4.74
N LYS A 351 23.00 0.27 3.99
CA LYS A 351 23.87 1.31 4.56
C LYS A 351 23.10 2.29 5.44
N ILE A 352 21.89 2.69 5.05
CA ILE A 352 21.04 3.58 5.86
C ILE A 352 20.65 2.90 7.17
N VAL A 353 20.13 1.68 7.11
CA VAL A 353 19.64 0.94 8.29
C VAL A 353 20.78 0.62 9.28
N GLU A 354 21.99 0.35 8.78
CA GLU A 354 23.19 0.13 9.58
C GLU A 354 23.72 1.42 10.23
N THR A 355 23.66 2.54 9.50
CA THR A 355 24.25 3.81 9.95
C THR A 355 23.41 4.51 11.00
N VAL A 356 22.07 4.48 10.84
CA VAL A 356 21.15 5.20 11.72
C VAL A 356 21.05 4.48 13.07
N PRO A 357 21.41 5.14 14.19
CA PRO A 357 21.39 4.50 15.50
C PRO A 357 19.96 4.17 15.92
N VAL A 358 19.77 2.99 16.51
CA VAL A 358 18.51 2.66 17.16
C VAL A 358 18.33 3.51 18.44
N PRO A 359 17.10 3.97 18.72
CA PRO A 359 16.81 4.87 19.83
C PRO A 359 16.97 4.26 21.22
#